data_AF-A0A817JC42-F1
#
_entry.id   AF-A0A817JC42-F1
#
_cell.length_a   1.000
_cell.length_b   1.000
_cell.length_c   1.000
_cell.angle_alpha   90.00
_cell.angle_beta   90.00
_cell.angle_gamma   90.00
#
_symmetry.space_group_name_H-M   'P 1'
#
loop_
_entity.id
_entity.type
_entity.pdbx_description
1 polymer ?
#
loop_
_entity_poly.entity_id
_entity_poly.type
_entity_poly.pdbx_seq_one_letter_code
_entity_poly.pdbx_strand_id
1 'polypeptide(L)'
;MINRIENLLFTEKPPHYDWIIVLGGINDLAYKRSAETIFNQGLKQIYDMILQRKNLNIKLSVMTIIENGFYAPESTYDKQRQILNDMIRNYVKNCQDQNRICLIDIDKYINYHSNKDINQRDTIWDDYVHLTPDGYDLMGKIIFEEIFNKINQQS
;
A
#
# COMPACT_ATOMS: atom_id res chain seq x y z
N MET A 1 -14.42 0.47 2.96
CA MET A 1 -13.66 -0.31 1.95
C MET A 1 -13.92 -1.81 2.08
N ILE A 2 -13.91 -2.37 3.29
CA ILE A 2 -14.17 -3.81 3.57
C ILE A 2 -15.41 -4.34 2.83
N ASN A 3 -16.59 -3.75 3.05
CA ASN A 3 -17.84 -4.19 2.41
C ASN A 3 -17.78 -4.16 0.87
N ARG A 4 -16.98 -3.26 0.28
CA ARG A 4 -16.81 -3.20 -1.18
C ARG A 4 -16.04 -4.41 -1.69
N ILE A 5 -14.97 -4.82 -1.00
CA ILE A 5 -14.20 -6.02 -1.37
C ILE A 5 -15.02 -7.28 -1.11
N GLU A 6 -15.76 -7.33 0.00
CA GLU A 6 -16.68 -8.43 0.31
C GLU A 6 -17.71 -8.63 -0.82
N ASN A 7 -18.40 -7.56 -1.17
CA ASN A 7 -19.42 -7.56 -2.23
C ASN A 7 -18.85 -7.83 -3.63
N LEU A 8 -17.54 -7.70 -3.84
CA LEU A 8 -16.90 -8.05 -5.11
C LEU A 8 -16.48 -9.52 -5.13
N LEU A 9 -15.83 -9.99 -4.07
CA LEU A 9 -15.17 -11.29 -4.08
C LEU A 9 -16.07 -12.44 -3.63
N PHE A 10 -17.14 -12.17 -2.87
CA PHE A 10 -17.99 -13.19 -2.25
C PHE A 10 -19.36 -13.34 -2.92
N THR A 11 -19.53 -12.83 -4.14
CA THR A 11 -20.71 -13.10 -4.96
C THR A 11 -20.68 -14.52 -5.53
N GLU A 12 -21.82 -15.01 -6.05
CA GLU A 12 -21.92 -16.32 -6.70
C GLU A 12 -21.03 -16.43 -7.95
N LYS A 13 -20.82 -15.31 -8.65
CA LYS A 13 -19.99 -15.20 -9.86
C LYS A 13 -19.09 -13.97 -9.75
N PRO A 14 -18.00 -14.06 -8.97
CA PRO A 14 -17.10 -12.93 -8.81
C PRO A 14 -16.38 -12.64 -10.14
N PRO A 15 -16.10 -11.36 -10.45
CA PRO A 15 -15.24 -11.01 -11.57
C PRO A 15 -13.84 -11.63 -11.37
N HIS A 16 -13.19 -11.98 -12.50
CA HIS A 16 -11.83 -12.52 -12.47
C HIS A 16 -10.81 -11.40 -12.32
N TYR A 17 -9.90 -11.56 -11.36
CA TYR A 17 -8.75 -10.70 -11.15
C TYR A 17 -7.51 -11.56 -10.88
N ASP A 18 -6.41 -11.29 -11.57
CA ASP A 18 -5.13 -11.95 -11.26
C ASP A 18 -4.44 -11.28 -10.07
N TRP A 19 -4.60 -9.96 -9.95
CA TRP A 19 -4.00 -9.14 -8.91
C TRP A 19 -5.01 -8.17 -8.29
N ILE A 20 -4.92 -8.00 -6.98
CA ILE A 20 -5.55 -6.88 -6.25
C ILE A 20 -4.45 -6.08 -5.58
N ILE A 21 -4.38 -4.79 -5.87
CA ILE A 21 -3.46 -3.85 -5.24
C ILE A 21 -4.22 -3.06 -4.18
N VAL A 22 -3.72 -3.06 -2.94
CA VAL A 22 -4.30 -2.31 -1.83
C VAL A 22 -3.38 -1.17 -1.42
N LEU A 23 -3.84 0.05 -1.67
CA LEU A 23 -3.25 1.30 -1.20
C LEU A 23 -4.28 2.02 -0.32
N GLY A 24 -3.98 2.20 0.95
CA GLY A 24 -4.89 2.86 1.89
C GLY A 24 -4.21 3.22 3.20
N GLY A 25 -4.80 4.15 3.93
CA GLY A 25 -4.36 4.57 5.28
C GLY A 25 -3.94 6.03 5.40
N ILE A 26 -3.60 6.72 4.31
CA ILE A 26 -3.17 8.14 4.38
C ILE A 26 -4.27 9.04 4.95
N ASN A 27 -5.52 8.85 4.52
CA ASN A 27 -6.67 9.59 5.03
C ASN A 27 -6.98 9.21 6.49
N ASP A 28 -6.91 7.92 6.82
CA ASP A 28 -7.17 7.45 8.19
C ASP A 28 -6.18 8.06 9.20
N LEU A 29 -4.89 8.15 8.82
CA LEU A 29 -3.88 8.84 9.62
C LEU A 29 -4.18 10.34 9.74
N ALA A 30 -4.65 10.99 8.68
CA ALA A 30 -5.03 12.41 8.71
C ALA A 30 -6.22 12.65 9.67
N TYR A 31 -7.14 11.68 9.76
CA TYR A 31 -8.22 11.63 10.75
C TYR A 31 -7.77 11.15 12.14
N LYS A 32 -6.46 11.08 12.40
CA LYS A 32 -5.84 10.75 13.69
C LYS A 32 -6.21 9.37 14.23
N ARG A 33 -6.53 8.41 13.34
CA ARG A 33 -6.63 7.00 13.74
C ARG A 33 -5.24 6.46 14.04
N SER A 34 -5.13 5.58 15.04
CA SER A 34 -3.85 4.94 15.35
C SER A 34 -3.49 3.94 14.26
N ALA A 35 -2.19 3.73 14.05
CA ALA A 35 -1.64 2.71 13.17
C ALA A 35 -2.26 1.34 13.43
N GLU A 36 -2.41 1.00 14.72
CA GLU A 36 -3.00 -0.26 15.15
C GLU A 36 -4.45 -0.40 14.70
N THR A 37 -5.28 0.64 14.88
CA THR A 37 -6.67 0.63 14.43
C THR A 37 -6.74 0.49 12.92
N ILE A 38 -5.96 1.27 12.18
CA ILE A 38 -5.95 1.25 10.70
C ILE A 38 -5.55 -0.13 10.19
N PHE A 39 -4.51 -0.72 10.77
CA PHE A 39 -4.04 -2.02 10.37
C PHE A 39 -5.00 -3.14 10.75
N ASN A 40 -5.32 -3.29 12.05
CA ASN A 40 -6.07 -4.44 12.55
C ASN A 40 -7.55 -4.43 12.14
N GLN A 41 -8.17 -3.25 12.03
CA GLN A 41 -9.60 -3.11 11.73
C GLN A 41 -9.88 -2.74 10.26
N GLY A 42 -8.84 -2.54 9.45
CA GLY A 42 -8.96 -2.13 8.06
C GLY A 42 -8.13 -3.00 7.14
N LEU A 43 -6.83 -2.69 7.05
CA LEU A 43 -5.93 -3.29 6.07
C LEU A 43 -5.82 -4.81 6.23
N LYS A 44 -5.57 -5.29 7.45
CA LYS A 44 -5.43 -6.73 7.73
C LYS A 44 -6.69 -7.51 7.34
N GLN A 45 -7.87 -6.95 7.61
CA GLN A 45 -9.13 -7.61 7.25
C GLN A 45 -9.27 -7.76 5.73
N ILE A 46 -8.94 -6.70 4.99
CA ILE A 46 -8.95 -6.73 3.51
C ILE A 46 -7.94 -7.76 3.00
N TYR A 47 -6.72 -7.78 3.56
CA TYR A 47 -5.67 -8.71 3.16
C TYR A 47 -6.09 -10.16 3.41
N ASP A 48 -6.58 -10.46 4.60
CA ASP A 48 -7.04 -11.79 5.00
C ASP A 48 -8.21 -12.24 4.11
N MET A 49 -9.19 -11.38 3.84
CA MET A 49 -10.31 -11.69 2.96
C MET A 49 -9.86 -12.10 1.56
N ILE A 50 -8.89 -11.39 0.96
CA ILE A 50 -8.38 -11.70 -0.38
C ILE A 50 -7.60 -13.02 -0.36
N LEU A 51 -6.74 -13.23 0.62
CA LEU A 51 -5.91 -14.43 0.72
C LEU A 51 -6.74 -15.69 1.04
N GLN A 52 -7.85 -15.56 1.76
CA GLN A 52 -8.79 -16.66 2.03
C GLN A 52 -9.47 -17.20 0.75
N ARG A 53 -9.60 -16.39 -0.31
CA ARG A 53 -10.19 -16.81 -1.60
C ARG A 53 -9.23 -17.64 -2.45
N LYS A 54 -8.73 -18.75 -1.91
CA LYS A 54 -7.75 -19.63 -2.59
C LYS A 54 -8.28 -20.18 -3.92
N ASN A 55 -9.59 -20.38 -4.03
CA ASN A 55 -10.27 -20.86 -5.24
C ASN A 55 -10.26 -19.85 -6.41
N LEU A 56 -9.98 -18.57 -6.15
CA LEU A 56 -9.95 -17.53 -7.19
C LEU A 56 -8.54 -17.27 -7.75
N ASN A 57 -7.50 -17.93 -7.20
CA ASN A 57 -6.09 -17.74 -7.59
C ASN A 57 -5.61 -16.27 -7.63
N ILE A 58 -6.25 -15.38 -6.87
CA ILE A 58 -5.91 -13.95 -6.80
C ILE A 58 -4.59 -13.77 -6.03
N LYS A 59 -3.68 -12.94 -6.56
CA LYS A 59 -2.50 -12.42 -5.86
C LYS A 59 -2.80 -11.04 -5.27
N LEU A 60 -2.21 -10.76 -4.11
CA LEU A 60 -2.38 -9.53 -3.35
C LEU A 60 -1.07 -8.73 -3.40
N SER A 61 -1.14 -7.47 -3.82
CA SER A 61 -0.09 -6.49 -3.61
C SER A 61 -0.52 -5.50 -2.52
N VAL A 62 0.32 -5.29 -1.52
CA VAL A 62 0.07 -4.31 -0.44
C VAL A 62 1.14 -3.24 -0.46
N MET A 63 0.74 -1.99 -0.21
CA MET A 63 1.63 -0.83 -0.30
C MET A 63 1.90 -0.21 1.06
N THR A 64 3.13 0.23 1.31
CA THR A 64 3.41 1.16 2.42
C THR A 64 2.86 2.56 2.14
N ILE A 65 2.83 3.40 3.16
CA ILE A 65 2.31 4.77 3.09
C ILE A 65 3.48 5.74 2.99
N ILE A 66 3.48 6.52 1.91
CA ILE A 66 4.48 7.56 1.62
C ILE A 66 4.39 8.71 2.64
N GLU A 67 5.49 9.45 2.80
CA GLU A 67 5.51 10.72 3.52
C GLU A 67 4.52 11.72 2.90
N ASN A 68 4.24 12.83 3.57
CA ASN A 68 3.48 13.94 2.98
C ASN A 68 3.98 15.26 3.57
N GLY A 69 3.75 16.38 2.89
CA GLY A 69 4.29 17.68 3.26
C GLY A 69 3.58 18.41 4.41
N PHE A 70 2.45 17.91 4.90
CA PHE A 70 1.74 18.54 6.02
C PHE A 70 2.35 18.24 7.39
N TYR A 71 3.06 17.12 7.51
CA TYR A 71 3.56 16.64 8.80
C TYR A 71 5.06 16.47 8.77
N ALA A 72 5.77 17.24 9.59
CA ALA A 72 7.22 17.12 9.71
C ALA A 72 7.65 15.69 10.10
N PRO A 73 8.87 15.27 9.71
CA PRO A 73 9.48 14.05 10.22
C PRO A 73 9.46 13.99 11.74
N GLU A 74 9.32 12.80 12.31
CA GLU A 74 9.27 12.56 13.77
C GLU A 74 8.04 13.14 14.50
N SER A 75 7.12 13.78 13.79
CA SER A 75 5.82 14.18 14.33
C SER A 75 5.00 12.96 14.76
N THR A 76 3.96 13.19 15.57
CA THR A 76 3.04 12.12 15.97
C THR A 76 2.44 11.40 14.76
N TYR A 77 2.10 12.16 13.70
CA TYR A 77 1.59 11.58 12.45
C TYR A 77 2.64 10.69 11.80
N ASP A 78 3.87 11.20 11.62
CA ASP A 78 4.94 10.46 10.95
C ASP A 78 5.31 9.18 11.71
N LYS A 79 5.34 9.24 13.05
CA LYS A 79 5.52 8.04 13.90
C LYS A 79 4.42 7.01 13.71
N GLN A 80 3.16 7.43 13.63
CA GLN A 80 2.05 6.50 13.34
C GLN A 80 2.17 5.91 11.93
N ARG A 81 2.57 6.72 10.93
CA ARG A 81 2.83 6.24 9.58
C ARG A 81 3.93 5.18 9.55
N GLN A 82 5.06 5.43 10.21
CA GLN A 82 6.18 4.49 10.30
C GLN A 82 5.75 3.18 10.98
N ILE A 83 5.04 3.26 12.12
CA ILE A 83 4.49 2.08 12.81
C ILE A 83 3.56 1.29 11.86
N LEU A 84 2.67 1.98 11.14
CA LEU A 84 1.75 1.34 10.19
C LEU A 84 2.51 0.64 9.05
N ASN A 85 3.54 1.27 8.50
CA ASN A 85 4.39 0.65 7.47
C ASN A 85 5.10 -0.58 8.00
N ASP A 86 5.60 -0.56 9.23
CA ASP A 86 6.22 -1.73 9.86
C ASP A 86 5.22 -2.86 10.09
N MET A 87 3.97 -2.55 10.47
CA MET A 87 2.90 -3.56 10.56
C MET A 87 2.61 -4.20 9.19
N ILE A 88 2.57 -3.41 8.12
CA ILE A 88 2.37 -3.91 6.74
C ILE A 88 3.53 -4.82 6.33
N ARG A 89 4.78 -4.38 6.53
CA ARG A 89 5.98 -5.18 6.23
C ARG A 89 5.99 -6.48 7.02
N ASN A 90 5.70 -6.42 8.31
CA ASN A 90 5.64 -7.60 9.18
C ASN A 90 4.54 -8.57 8.77
N TYR A 91 3.39 -8.08 8.31
CA TYR A 91 2.34 -8.95 7.78
C TYR A 91 2.81 -9.70 6.54
N VAL A 92 3.41 -9.01 5.57
CA VAL A 92 3.93 -9.66 4.36
C VAL A 92 5.01 -10.67 4.72
N LYS A 93 5.98 -10.31 5.57
CA LYS A 93 7.08 -11.19 5.99
C LYS A 93 6.58 -12.48 6.66
N ASN A 94 5.52 -12.40 7.46
CA ASN A 94 5.01 -13.54 8.24
C ASN A 94 3.81 -14.25 7.59
N CYS A 95 3.36 -13.78 6.42
CA CYS A 95 2.25 -14.39 5.69
C CYS A 95 2.59 -15.83 5.27
N GLN A 96 1.66 -16.76 5.43
CA GLN A 96 1.87 -18.16 5.02
C GLN A 96 1.78 -18.34 3.50
N ASP A 97 0.94 -17.54 2.83
CA ASP A 97 0.73 -17.61 1.38
C ASP A 97 1.75 -16.71 0.62
N GLN A 98 3.05 -16.91 0.85
CA GLN A 98 4.15 -16.11 0.24
C GLN A 98 4.10 -16.04 -1.29
N ASN A 99 3.50 -17.05 -1.94
CA ASN A 99 3.34 -17.07 -3.39
C ASN A 99 2.24 -16.12 -3.91
N ARG A 100 1.34 -15.69 -3.03
CA ARG A 100 0.17 -14.88 -3.36
C ARG A 100 0.21 -13.48 -2.75
N ILE A 101 1.31 -13.09 -2.10
CA ILE A 101 1.46 -11.74 -1.54
C ILE A 101 2.75 -11.06 -2.02
N CYS A 102 2.65 -9.80 -2.39
CA CYS A 102 3.73 -8.92 -2.83
C CYS A 102 3.70 -7.64 -1.97
N LEU A 103 4.87 -7.25 -1.44
CA LEU A 103 5.04 -5.95 -0.81
C LEU A 103 5.52 -4.96 -1.87
N ILE A 104 4.86 -3.81 -1.95
CA ILE A 104 5.33 -2.65 -2.69
C ILE A 104 5.75 -1.62 -1.64
N ASP A 105 7.05 -1.59 -1.35
CA ASP A 105 7.62 -0.77 -0.26
C ASP A 105 7.83 0.69 -0.71
N ILE A 106 6.73 1.31 -1.18
CA ILE A 106 6.73 2.57 -1.93
C ILE A 106 7.28 3.77 -1.15
N ASP A 107 7.17 3.77 0.18
CA ASP A 107 7.73 4.82 1.04
C ASP A 107 9.26 4.90 0.96
N LYS A 108 9.95 3.86 0.49
CA LYS A 108 11.39 3.93 0.21
C LYS A 108 11.74 4.73 -1.04
N TYR A 109 10.78 4.85 -1.97
CA TYR A 109 11.02 5.40 -3.29
C TYR A 109 10.44 6.81 -3.44
N ILE A 110 9.30 7.09 -2.82
CA ILE A 110 8.62 8.39 -2.91
C ILE A 110 8.60 9.06 -1.53
N ASN A 111 9.54 9.98 -1.34
CA ASN A 111 9.72 10.73 -0.10
C ASN A 111 9.46 12.22 -0.33
N TYR A 112 8.73 12.85 0.60
CA TYR A 112 8.47 14.28 0.55
C TYR A 112 9.62 15.06 1.19
N HIS A 113 10.01 14.68 2.41
CA HIS A 113 11.00 15.40 3.22
C HIS A 113 12.43 14.96 2.92
N SER A 114 12.62 13.66 2.72
CA SER A 114 13.96 13.09 2.48
C SER A 114 14.49 13.35 1.07
N ASN A 115 13.65 13.83 0.15
CA ASN A 115 14.08 14.25 -1.17
C ASN A 115 14.87 15.55 -1.08
N LYS A 116 16.19 15.49 -1.32
CA LYS A 116 17.11 16.63 -1.22
C LYS A 116 17.09 17.53 -2.46
N ASP A 117 16.53 17.07 -3.57
CA ASP A 117 16.39 17.86 -4.79
C ASP A 117 15.01 18.52 -4.83
N ILE A 118 14.99 19.84 -4.66
CA ILE A 118 13.76 20.64 -4.67
C ILE A 118 13.06 20.58 -6.03
N ASN A 119 13.80 20.53 -7.14
CA ASN A 119 13.21 20.47 -8.48
C ASN A 119 12.56 19.12 -8.72
N GLN A 120 13.15 18.05 -8.19
CA GLN A 120 12.56 16.72 -8.22
C GLN A 120 11.31 16.65 -7.34
N ARG A 121 11.27 17.38 -6.22
CA ARG A 121 10.08 17.45 -5.37
C ARG A 121 8.91 18.11 -6.10
N ASP A 122 9.13 19.28 -6.71
CA ASP A 122 8.09 20.02 -7.45
C ASP A 122 7.63 19.27 -8.71
N THR A 123 8.47 18.38 -9.25
CA THR A 123 8.08 17.50 -10.37
C THR A 123 7.17 16.36 -9.92
N ILE A 124 7.35 15.83 -8.70
CA ILE A 124 6.66 14.63 -8.22
C ILE A 124 5.41 14.96 -7.39
N TRP A 125 5.42 16.07 -6.66
CA TRP A 125 4.39 16.45 -5.69
C TRP A 125 3.57 17.62 -6.21
N ASP A 126 2.24 17.44 -6.29
CA ASP A 126 1.31 18.48 -6.76
C ASP A 126 0.92 19.42 -5.61
N ASP A 127 0.58 18.82 -4.48
CA ASP A 127 0.39 19.51 -3.22
C ASP A 127 1.16 18.78 -2.11
N TYR A 128 0.77 19.00 -0.86
CA TYR A 128 1.40 18.36 0.29
C TYR A 128 0.99 16.89 0.50
N VAL A 129 0.16 16.28 -0.35
CA VAL A 129 -0.39 14.91 -0.20
C VAL A 129 -0.47 14.15 -1.53
N HIS A 130 -0.89 14.81 -2.60
CA HIS A 130 -1.11 14.25 -3.91
C HIS A 130 0.14 14.38 -4.78
N LEU A 131 0.28 13.42 -5.69
CA LEU A 131 1.35 13.42 -6.68
C LEU A 131 0.89 14.15 -7.94
N THR A 132 1.85 14.70 -8.68
CA THR A 132 1.63 15.15 -10.05
C THR A 132 1.37 13.94 -10.97
N PRO A 133 0.96 14.14 -12.24
CA PRO A 133 0.95 13.07 -13.23
C PRO A 133 2.28 12.31 -13.32
N ASP A 134 3.42 13.02 -13.35
CA ASP A 134 4.76 12.41 -13.39
C ASP A 134 5.05 11.60 -12.12
N GLY A 135 4.61 12.08 -10.96
CA GLY A 135 4.70 11.34 -9.69
C GLY A 135 3.86 10.06 -9.70
N TYR A 136 2.66 10.09 -10.30
CA TYR A 136 1.83 8.90 -10.47
C TYR A 136 2.42 7.93 -11.50
N ASP A 137 3.07 8.41 -12.57
CA ASP A 137 3.81 7.56 -13.51
C ASP A 137 4.98 6.85 -12.82
N LEU A 138 5.73 7.56 -11.96
CA LEU A 138 6.76 6.96 -11.12
C LEU A 138 6.18 5.88 -10.19
N MET A 139 5.07 6.17 -9.51
CA MET A 139 4.37 5.18 -8.67
C MET A 139 3.95 3.95 -9.49
N GLY A 140 3.37 4.14 -10.67
CA GLY A 140 2.97 3.05 -11.57
C GLY A 140 4.16 2.18 -12.00
N LYS A 141 5.29 2.81 -12.33
CA LYS A 141 6.53 2.11 -12.65
C LYS A 141 7.04 1.26 -11.49
N ILE A 142 7.08 1.81 -10.27
CA ILE A 142 7.51 1.06 -9.07
C ILE A 142 6.58 -0.14 -8.82
N ILE A 143 5.27 0.07 -8.89
CA ILE A 143 4.27 -1.01 -8.73
C ILE A 143 4.54 -2.13 -9.76
N PHE A 144 4.76 -1.76 -11.03
CA PHE A 144 5.06 -2.71 -12.09
C PHE A 144 6.34 -3.50 -11.81
N GLU A 145 7.43 -2.82 -11.46
CA GLU A 145 8.73 -3.45 -11.20
C GLU A 145 8.67 -4.44 -10.03
N GLU A 146 8.03 -4.08 -8.92
CA GLU A 146 7.88 -4.97 -7.75
C GLU A 146 7.04 -6.21 -8.09
N ILE A 147 5.92 -6.05 -8.80
CA ILE A 147 5.07 -7.17 -9.24
C ILE A 147 5.81 -8.06 -10.25
N PHE A 148 6.48 -7.47 -11.23
CA PHE A 148 7.24 -8.19 -12.25
C PHE A 148 8.36 -9.03 -11.62
N ASN A 149 9.13 -8.43 -10.70
CA ASN A 149 10.17 -9.13 -9.96
C ASN A 149 9.60 -10.28 -9.14
N LYS A 150 8.46 -10.06 -8.47
CA LYS A 150 7.78 -11.12 -7.70
C LYS A 150 7.36 -12.30 -8.57
N ILE A 151 6.89 -12.05 -9.79
CA ILE A 151 6.52 -13.11 -10.74
C ILE A 151 7.75 -13.90 -11.18
N ASN A 152 8.85 -13.22 -11.51
CA ASN A 152 10.06 -13.87 -12.01
C ASN A 152 10.85 -14.62 -10.92
N GLN A 153 10.74 -14.21 -9.65
CA GLN A 153 11.32 -14.95 -8.53
C GLN A 153 10.58 -16.27 -8.21
N GLN A 154 9.38 -16.46 -8.78
CA GLN A 154 8.56 -17.67 -8.61
C GLN A 154 8.68 -18.67 -9.76
N SER A 155 9.43 -18.33 -10.82
CA SER A 155 9.67 -19.16 -12.01
C SER A 155 10.97 -19.93 -11.89
#